data_AF-A0A916DA14-F1
#
_entry.id   AF-A0A916DA14-F1
#
_cell.length_a   1.000
_cell.length_b   1.000
_cell.length_c   1.000
_cell.angle_alpha   90.00
_cell.angle_beta   90.00
_cell.angle_gamma   90.00
#
_symmetry.space_group_name_H-M   'P 1'
#
loop_
_entity.id
_entity.type
_entity.pdbx_description
1 polymer ?
#
loop_
_entity_poly.entity_id
_entity_poly.type
_entity_poly.pdbx_seq_one_letter_code
_entity_poly.pdbx_strand_id
1 'polypeptide(L)'
;MSELPGSLRHHFRYRLFRDDFAYRNDSPSLTYEAPTAALAGKKITLAWVAATADDQKAIEALLPKPHPDGTPIQPEELPQGLPASIRLKLEIRVNGETQATGPALTAGSEPLGAGAFTNYFDLTTWDETTDLLVAGQQTALGLSVQGVSKTQLESLKTRLEETKQKLEAAQAAPENQRAQILQGLTAEHLTGDMLTANIWSYFAALQGQGFLASTQAAMIDRPGMSYGLFHAMAIPSKLYGQFTTGVKFQGVMMDIGHLRHLRWVTNDDPTAAINSNPNLTANGKTAAHNRWVAYNRMRGQYASALEGGIPERMFIDRSQCRYVDTSTTPPTVVNPNLPDCPKAISAVSAIAIAQAQGQKIFTISAKNADKAIPMLQHRGSVIEEIRQAIAAGKEVTIHEKAITESGWSGAGYAVVDPETGAGAYLIEGGARGAWWSHVGLATANLAAVCTFTSIMAATGVLALSAFAGIMVWISLLVAVLAAVSFLLAHFAGGGIDYNAYGSFSSALPLIVNVLFIAGAIALPAGSLAQLALVVYVLFTSRSGGPGR
;
A
#
# COMPACT_ATOMS: atom_id res chain seq x y z
N MET A 1 17.40 31.77 17.15
CA MET A 1 17.92 31.13 15.93
C MET A 1 16.91 31.34 14.84
N SER A 2 17.29 31.89 13.68
CA SER A 2 16.38 32.03 12.54
C SER A 2 16.07 30.64 11.98
N GLU A 3 14.80 30.27 11.96
CA GLU A 3 14.34 29.06 11.30
C GLU A 3 14.65 29.10 9.79
N LEU A 4 15.13 27.99 9.22
CA LEU A 4 15.26 27.86 7.76
C LEU A 4 13.90 28.11 7.08
N PRO A 5 13.81 28.81 5.95
CA PRO A 5 12.55 28.91 5.18
C PRO A 5 11.98 27.53 4.85
N GLY A 6 10.64 27.39 4.85
CA GLY A 6 9.96 26.12 4.53
C GLY A 6 10.34 25.56 3.16
N SER A 7 10.60 26.44 2.19
CA SER A 7 11.08 26.09 0.84
C SER A 7 12.47 25.44 0.81
N LEU A 8 13.20 25.41 1.93
CA LEU A 8 14.52 24.82 2.07
C LEU A 8 14.53 23.62 3.02
N ARG A 9 13.35 23.08 3.37
CA ARG A 9 13.20 21.96 4.29
C ARG A 9 12.50 20.80 3.63
N HIS A 10 12.96 19.60 3.97
CA HIS A 10 12.18 18.42 3.69
C HIS A 10 10.94 18.34 4.59
N HIS A 11 9.81 18.00 3.99
CA HIS A 11 8.55 17.79 4.69
C HIS A 11 8.11 16.33 4.54
N PHE A 12 7.39 15.87 5.55
CA PHE A 12 6.62 14.63 5.49
C PHE A 12 5.13 14.97 5.51
N ARG A 13 4.36 14.29 4.68
CA ARG A 13 2.92 14.44 4.57
C ARG A 13 2.26 13.07 4.69
N TYR A 14 1.16 13.01 5.44
CA TYR A 14 0.27 11.85 5.46
C TYR A 14 -1.16 12.28 5.19
N ARG A 15 -1.81 11.62 4.24
CA ARG A 15 -3.17 11.93 3.78
C ARG A 15 -4.05 10.70 3.94
N LEU A 16 -5.34 10.95 4.21
CA LEU A 16 -6.36 9.91 4.24
C LEU A 16 -7.42 10.20 3.19
N PHE A 17 -7.67 9.25 2.32
CA PHE A 17 -8.74 9.30 1.34
C PHE A 17 -9.80 8.27 1.71
N ARG A 18 -11.07 8.60 1.43
CA ARG A 18 -12.18 7.69 1.73
C ARG A 18 -12.08 6.39 0.94
N ASP A 19 -11.62 6.48 -0.30
CA ASP A 19 -11.47 5.40 -1.27
C ASP A 19 -10.51 5.85 -2.37
N ASP A 20 -10.22 4.94 -3.30
CA ASP A 20 -9.36 5.19 -4.45
C ASP A 20 -9.94 6.23 -5.44
N PHE A 21 -11.26 6.41 -5.51
CA PHE A 21 -11.85 7.47 -6.33
C PHE A 21 -11.54 8.85 -5.74
N ALA A 22 -11.63 9.02 -4.42
CA ALA A 22 -11.23 10.24 -3.74
C ALA A 22 -9.74 10.53 -3.91
N TYR A 23 -8.89 9.50 -3.90
CA TYR A 23 -7.45 9.63 -4.19
C TYR A 23 -7.20 10.15 -5.61
N ARG A 24 -7.83 9.54 -6.62
CA ARG A 24 -7.67 9.95 -8.03
C ARG A 24 -8.17 11.36 -8.34
N ASN A 25 -9.10 11.87 -7.54
CA ASN A 25 -9.61 13.25 -7.65
C ASN A 25 -8.92 14.22 -6.67
N ASP A 26 -7.85 13.79 -6.00
CA ASP A 26 -7.11 14.57 -5.01
C ASP A 26 -8.01 15.22 -3.95
N SER A 27 -8.96 14.45 -3.42
CA SER A 27 -9.94 14.90 -2.42
C SER A 27 -9.68 14.23 -1.05
N PRO A 28 -8.61 14.60 -0.34
CA PRO A 28 -8.29 14.02 0.95
C PRO A 28 -9.32 14.41 2.01
N SER A 29 -9.66 13.45 2.85
CA SER A 29 -10.50 13.64 4.04
C SER A 29 -9.71 14.06 5.29
N LEU A 30 -8.39 13.86 5.26
CA LEU A 30 -7.44 14.28 6.28
C LEU A 30 -6.11 14.60 5.58
N THR A 31 -5.43 15.66 6.01
CA THR A 31 -4.04 15.93 5.62
C THR A 31 -3.28 16.38 6.86
N TYR A 32 -2.16 15.73 7.12
CA TYR A 32 -1.17 16.12 8.11
C TYR A 32 0.16 16.35 7.41
N GLU A 33 0.80 17.47 7.68
CA GLU A 33 2.10 17.82 7.11
C GLU A 33 2.96 18.47 8.19
N ALA A 34 4.24 18.07 8.26
CA ALA A 34 5.21 18.71 9.11
C ALA A 34 6.64 18.60 8.54
N PRO A 35 7.53 19.54 8.89
CA PRO A 35 8.95 19.42 8.57
C PRO A 35 9.53 18.13 9.15
N THR A 36 10.33 17.39 8.38
CA THR A 36 10.91 16.11 8.82
C THR A 36 11.75 16.25 10.08
N ALA A 37 12.45 17.38 10.24
CA ALA A 37 13.22 17.70 11.45
C ALA A 37 12.37 17.79 12.72
N ALA A 38 11.10 18.22 12.61
CA ALA A 38 10.17 18.30 13.73
C ALA A 38 9.60 16.92 14.13
N LEU A 39 9.67 15.94 13.23
CA LEU A 39 9.17 14.57 13.43
C LEU A 39 10.28 13.57 13.78
N ALA A 40 11.54 13.88 13.45
CA ALA A 40 12.67 13.01 13.69
C ALA A 40 12.74 12.54 15.15
N GLY A 41 12.81 11.22 15.35
CA GLY A 41 12.88 10.63 16.68
C GLY A 41 11.56 10.53 17.45
N LYS A 42 10.45 11.08 16.92
CA LYS A 42 9.15 11.06 17.61
C LYS A 42 8.33 9.83 17.23
N LYS A 43 7.56 9.32 18.19
CA LYS A 43 6.56 8.28 17.94
C LYS A 43 5.41 8.91 17.16
N ILE A 44 4.97 8.27 16.08
CA ILE A 44 3.78 8.67 15.34
C ILE A 44 2.84 7.47 15.25
N THR A 45 1.58 7.66 15.62
CA THR A 45 0.54 6.63 15.55
C THR A 45 -0.65 7.11 14.74
N LEU A 46 -1.26 6.17 14.02
CA LEU A 46 -2.57 6.33 13.40
C LEU A 46 -3.55 5.62 14.35
N ALA A 47 -4.18 6.40 15.23
CA ALA A 47 -5.03 5.91 16.28
C ALA A 47 -6.51 6.00 15.88
N TRP A 48 -7.20 4.87 15.79
CA TRP A 48 -8.65 4.87 15.62
C TRP A 48 -9.33 4.98 16.97
N VAL A 49 -10.12 6.03 17.17
CA VAL A 49 -10.86 6.28 18.40
C VAL A 49 -12.35 6.38 18.11
N ALA A 50 -13.19 6.18 19.14
CA ALA A 50 -14.62 6.36 19.03
C ALA A 50 -14.97 7.74 18.43
N ALA A 51 -15.87 7.75 17.44
CA ALA A 51 -16.28 9.00 16.80
C ALA A 51 -17.16 9.86 17.72
N THR A 52 -17.94 9.22 18.60
CA THR A 52 -18.87 9.87 19.53
C THR A 52 -18.86 9.21 20.91
N ALA A 53 -19.49 9.85 21.90
CA ALA A 53 -19.66 9.27 23.23
C ALA A 53 -20.54 8.00 23.23
N ASP A 54 -21.49 7.89 22.29
CA ASP A 54 -22.32 6.69 22.15
C ASP A 54 -21.55 5.55 21.50
N ASP A 55 -20.68 5.85 20.52
CA ASP A 55 -19.73 4.87 19.98
C ASP A 55 -18.78 4.37 21.08
N GLN A 56 -18.31 5.26 21.95
CA GLN A 56 -17.44 4.90 23.09
C GLN A 56 -18.16 3.94 24.05
N LYS A 57 -19.40 4.25 24.45
CA LYS A 57 -20.21 3.36 25.29
C LYS A 57 -20.47 2.01 24.61
N ALA A 58 -20.68 2.01 23.30
CA ALA A 58 -20.88 0.78 22.54
C ALA A 58 -19.62 -0.10 22.55
N ILE A 59 -18.42 0.48 22.45
CA ILE A 59 -17.15 -0.26 22.60
C ILE A 59 -17.01 -0.80 24.03
N GLU A 60 -17.27 0.01 25.05
CA GLU A 60 -17.18 -0.40 26.45
C GLU A 60 -18.16 -1.53 26.79
N ALA A 61 -19.34 -1.54 26.18
CA ALA A 61 -20.34 -2.59 26.34
C ALA A 61 -19.90 -3.95 25.78
N LEU A 62 -18.87 -4.00 24.92
CA LEU A 62 -18.29 -5.25 24.39
C LEU A 62 -17.28 -5.87 25.36
N LEU A 63 -16.80 -5.13 26.37
CA LEU A 63 -15.81 -5.65 27.29
C LEU A 63 -16.46 -6.62 28.28
N PRO A 64 -15.81 -7.77 28.56
CA PRO A 64 -16.31 -8.71 29.55
C PRO A 64 -16.36 -8.07 30.93
N LYS A 65 -17.39 -8.42 31.71
CA LYS A 65 -17.52 -8.00 33.10
C LYS A 65 -16.68 -8.92 33.99
N PRO A 66 -16.17 -8.44 35.14
CA PRO A 66 -15.52 -9.29 36.13
C PRO A 66 -16.43 -10.48 36.52
N HIS A 67 -15.83 -11.65 36.70
CA HIS A 67 -16.58 -12.85 37.05
C HIS A 67 -17.15 -12.75 38.48
N PRO A 68 -18.40 -13.21 38.71
CA PRO A 68 -18.98 -13.21 40.05
C PRO A 68 -18.20 -14.01 41.09
N ASP A 69 -17.43 -15.02 40.65
CA ASP A 69 -16.62 -15.90 41.49
C ASP A 69 -15.20 -15.35 41.76
N GLY A 70 -14.87 -14.17 41.23
CA GLY A 70 -13.56 -13.54 41.39
C GLY A 70 -12.44 -14.14 40.54
N THR A 71 -12.75 -15.08 39.64
CA THR A 71 -11.76 -15.59 38.70
C THR A 71 -11.37 -14.52 37.66
N PRO A 72 -10.11 -14.49 37.17
CA PRO A 72 -9.68 -13.49 36.19
C PRO A 72 -10.39 -13.67 34.84
N ILE A 73 -10.67 -12.55 34.17
CA ILE A 73 -11.09 -12.52 32.76
C ILE A 73 -10.01 -13.22 31.93
N GLN A 74 -10.41 -14.20 31.14
CA GLN A 74 -9.53 -14.93 30.24
C GLN A 74 -9.37 -14.19 28.90
N PRO A 75 -8.23 -14.33 28.20
CA PRO A 75 -8.01 -13.68 26.91
C PRO A 75 -9.07 -13.99 25.85
N GLU A 76 -9.66 -15.19 25.88
CA GLU A 76 -10.68 -15.65 24.92
C GLU A 76 -12.02 -14.92 25.09
N GLU A 77 -12.25 -14.30 26.25
CA GLU A 77 -13.46 -13.53 26.55
C GLU A 77 -13.39 -12.10 26.02
N LEU A 78 -12.19 -11.65 25.61
CA LEU A 78 -12.02 -10.33 25.03
C LEU A 78 -12.64 -10.27 23.62
N PRO A 79 -13.25 -9.14 23.25
CA PRO A 79 -13.86 -8.98 21.94
C PRO A 79 -12.80 -9.14 20.84
N GLN A 80 -13.09 -10.03 19.89
CA GLN A 80 -12.20 -10.32 18.76
C GLN A 80 -12.33 -9.28 17.62
N GLY A 81 -13.16 -8.26 17.80
CA GLY A 81 -13.52 -7.32 16.75
C GLY A 81 -14.54 -6.26 17.17
N LEU A 82 -14.85 -5.36 16.24
CA LEU A 82 -15.87 -4.31 16.41
C LEU A 82 -16.95 -4.45 15.33
N PRO A 83 -18.25 -4.35 15.68
CA PRO A 83 -19.33 -4.35 14.70
C PRO A 83 -19.36 -3.05 13.87
N ALA A 84 -19.90 -3.12 12.66
CA ALA A 84 -20.06 -1.97 11.76
C ALA A 84 -21.03 -0.89 12.29
N SER A 85 -21.77 -1.16 13.37
CA SER A 85 -22.59 -0.14 14.05
C SER A 85 -21.74 0.91 14.77
N ILE A 86 -20.47 0.62 15.06
CA ILE A 86 -19.54 1.53 15.74
C ILE A 86 -18.84 2.38 14.67
N ARG A 87 -18.80 3.69 14.90
CA ARG A 87 -18.01 4.62 14.08
C ARG A 87 -16.74 5.06 14.79
N LEU A 88 -15.68 5.15 14.00
CA LEU A 88 -14.34 5.48 14.44
C LEU A 88 -13.79 6.65 13.61
N LYS A 89 -13.05 7.54 14.25
CA LYS A 89 -12.30 8.59 13.57
C LYS A 89 -10.80 8.30 13.70
N LEU A 90 -10.05 8.59 12.65
CA LEU A 90 -8.60 8.48 12.68
C LEU A 90 -8.01 9.72 13.33
N GLU A 91 -7.14 9.54 14.32
CA GLU A 91 -6.31 10.58 14.89
C GLU A 91 -4.84 10.29 14.55
N ILE A 92 -4.16 11.25 13.90
CA ILE A 92 -2.71 11.22 13.77
C ILE A 92 -2.15 11.82 15.04
N ARG A 93 -1.40 11.03 15.80
CA ARG A 93 -0.80 11.45 17.06
C ARG A 93 0.71 11.46 16.96
N VAL A 94 1.33 12.48 17.53
CA VAL A 94 2.78 12.61 17.65
C VAL A 94 3.13 12.63 19.13
N ASN A 95 3.93 11.66 19.58
CA ASN A 95 4.20 11.40 21.00
C ASN A 95 2.92 11.30 21.87
N GLY A 96 1.84 10.78 21.28
CA GLY A 96 0.55 10.63 21.95
C GLY A 96 -0.38 11.85 21.90
N GLU A 97 0.10 13.00 21.42
CA GLU A 97 -0.72 14.21 21.24
C GLU A 97 -1.37 14.23 19.84
N THR A 98 -2.69 14.41 19.78
CA THR A 98 -3.45 14.49 18.54
C THR A 98 -3.09 15.74 17.74
N GLN A 99 -2.54 15.54 16.53
CA GLN A 99 -2.15 16.60 15.61
C GLN A 99 -3.16 16.81 14.49
N ALA A 100 -3.87 15.74 14.10
CA ALA A 100 -4.89 15.80 13.07
C ALA A 100 -5.99 14.77 13.33
N THR A 101 -7.21 15.05 12.91
CA THR A 101 -8.37 14.17 13.09
C THR A 101 -9.16 14.08 11.79
N GLY A 102 -9.35 12.85 11.29
CA GLY A 102 -10.14 12.55 10.10
C GLY A 102 -11.64 12.43 10.38
N PRO A 103 -12.44 12.14 9.34
CA PRO A 103 -13.89 11.96 9.48
C PRO A 103 -14.22 10.67 10.24
N ALA A 104 -15.46 10.58 10.72
CA ALA A 104 -16.01 9.34 11.25
C ALA A 104 -16.28 8.34 10.12
N LEU A 105 -15.68 7.15 10.23
CA LEU A 105 -15.87 6.02 9.35
C LEU A 105 -16.48 4.84 10.12
N THR A 106 -17.23 3.99 9.43
CA THR A 106 -17.72 2.73 10.00
C THR A 106 -16.56 1.79 10.28
N ALA A 107 -16.55 1.12 11.43
CA ALA A 107 -15.55 0.10 11.74
C ALA A 107 -15.45 -0.96 10.63
N GLY A 108 -14.23 -1.25 10.18
CA GLY A 108 -13.97 -2.14 9.03
C GLY A 108 -14.06 -1.47 7.65
N SER A 109 -14.33 -0.16 7.57
CA SER A 109 -14.15 0.59 6.30
C SER A 109 -12.67 0.56 5.89
N GLU A 110 -12.39 0.59 4.59
CA GLU A 110 -11.04 0.46 4.04
C GLU A 110 -10.58 1.77 3.35
N PRO A 111 -10.29 2.84 4.10
CA PRO A 111 -9.77 4.07 3.50
C PRO A 111 -8.34 3.88 2.97
N LEU A 112 -7.96 4.73 2.02
CA LEU A 112 -6.61 4.76 1.47
C LEU A 112 -5.75 5.76 2.25
N GLY A 113 -4.66 5.30 2.86
CA GLY A 113 -3.60 6.16 3.37
C GLY A 113 -2.62 6.51 2.26
N ALA A 114 -2.06 7.72 2.29
CA ALA A 114 -0.97 8.10 1.40
C ALA A 114 0.10 8.88 2.16
N GLY A 115 1.31 8.31 2.24
CA GLY A 115 2.46 8.94 2.87
C GLY A 115 3.42 9.47 1.82
N ALA A 116 4.02 10.63 2.08
CA ALA A 116 4.94 11.25 1.15
C ALA A 116 6.07 11.99 1.84
N PHE A 117 7.25 11.96 1.23
CA PHE A 117 8.31 12.93 1.50
C PHE A 117 8.45 13.89 0.33
N THR A 118 8.85 15.13 0.58
CA THR A 118 9.36 16.00 -0.48
C THR A 118 10.55 15.34 -1.19
N ASN A 119 10.67 15.51 -2.51
CA ASN A 119 11.79 14.97 -3.27
C ASN A 119 13.15 15.60 -2.90
N TYR A 120 14.25 14.86 -3.09
CA TYR A 120 15.60 15.35 -2.82
C TYR A 120 16.07 16.46 -3.77
N PHE A 121 15.61 16.42 -5.02
CA PHE A 121 16.06 17.34 -6.07
C PHE A 121 15.10 18.50 -6.31
N ASP A 122 13.84 18.35 -5.88
CA ASP A 122 12.80 19.36 -6.01
C ASP A 122 11.85 19.30 -4.82
N LEU A 123 12.03 20.24 -3.88
CA LEU A 123 11.23 20.32 -2.65
C LEU A 123 9.76 20.70 -2.89
N THR A 124 9.38 21.09 -4.11
CA THR A 124 7.99 21.40 -4.46
C THR A 124 7.19 20.16 -4.85
N THR A 125 7.88 19.06 -5.14
CA THR A 125 7.26 17.79 -5.55
C THR A 125 7.32 16.76 -4.43
N TRP A 126 6.37 15.84 -4.46
CA TRP A 126 6.18 14.82 -3.45
C TRP A 126 6.46 13.45 -4.04
N ASP A 127 7.15 12.63 -3.27
CA ASP A 127 7.35 11.23 -3.51
C ASP A 127 6.41 10.45 -2.59
N GLU A 128 5.26 10.09 -3.15
CA GLU A 128 4.12 9.58 -2.43
C GLU A 128 3.90 8.09 -2.74
N THR A 129 3.59 7.33 -1.70
CA THR A 129 3.13 5.96 -1.81
C THR A 129 1.84 5.78 -1.00
N THR A 130 1.08 4.75 -1.34
CA THR A 130 -0.28 4.53 -0.84
C THR A 130 -0.40 3.18 -0.15
N ASP A 131 -1.13 3.16 0.94
CA ASP A 131 -1.30 2.01 1.83
C ASP A 131 -2.80 1.81 2.11
N LEU A 132 -3.29 0.57 2.10
CA LEU A 132 -4.68 0.30 2.48
C LEU A 132 -4.80 0.25 4.01
N LEU A 133 -5.62 1.12 4.58
CA LEU A 133 -5.90 1.13 6.02
C LEU A 133 -7.25 0.49 6.30
N VAL A 134 -7.45 0.03 7.54
CA VAL A 134 -8.75 -0.45 8.01
C VAL A 134 -9.20 0.36 9.23
N ALA A 135 -10.42 0.88 9.21
CA ALA A 135 -11.01 1.61 10.33
C ALA A 135 -11.10 0.69 11.56
N GLY A 136 -10.29 0.98 12.59
CA GLY A 136 -10.11 0.16 13.79
C GLY A 136 -8.69 -0.40 13.97
N GLN A 137 -7.87 -0.37 12.92
CA GLN A 137 -6.50 -0.88 12.90
C GLN A 137 -5.52 0.11 13.55
N GLN A 138 -5.11 -0.17 14.79
CA GLN A 138 -4.08 0.64 15.44
C GLN A 138 -2.75 0.47 14.71
N THR A 139 -2.09 1.58 14.39
CA THR A 139 -0.90 1.57 13.53
C THR A 139 0.18 2.48 14.07
N ALA A 140 1.42 2.02 14.09
CA ALA A 140 2.59 2.89 14.22
C ALA A 140 3.08 3.30 12.83
N LEU A 141 3.23 4.60 12.62
CA LEU A 141 3.88 5.17 11.43
C LEU A 141 5.35 5.45 11.79
N GLY A 142 6.23 4.56 11.36
CA GLY A 142 7.66 4.71 11.58
C GLY A 142 8.30 5.59 10.53
N LEU A 143 8.93 6.68 10.95
CA LEU A 143 9.76 7.51 10.07
C LEU A 143 11.24 7.24 10.31
N SER A 144 11.96 6.93 9.23
CA SER A 144 13.42 6.94 9.17
C SER A 144 13.86 8.08 8.26
N VAL A 145 14.14 9.25 8.84
CA VAL A 145 14.56 10.43 8.06
C VAL A 145 15.97 10.23 7.49
N GLN A 146 16.91 9.78 8.32
CA GLN A 146 18.30 9.46 7.96
C GLN A 146 18.78 8.24 8.78
N GLY A 147 17.86 7.32 9.07
CA GLY A 147 18.07 6.22 10.00
C GLY A 147 17.45 6.48 11.38
N VAL A 148 17.59 5.49 12.25
CA VAL A 148 17.07 5.51 13.63
C VAL A 148 18.25 5.64 14.59
N SER A 149 18.19 6.60 15.50
CA SER A 149 19.30 6.87 16.42
C SER A 149 19.32 5.91 17.61
N LYS A 150 20.50 5.70 18.20
CA LYS A 150 20.64 4.90 19.43
C LYS A 150 19.79 5.48 20.56
N THR A 151 19.84 6.79 20.76
CA THR A 151 19.07 7.50 21.80
C THR A 151 17.56 7.32 21.62
N GLN A 152 17.08 7.31 20.38
CA GLN A 152 15.68 7.05 20.05
C GLN A 152 15.24 5.64 20.49
N LEU A 153 16.08 4.62 20.22
CA LEU A 153 15.82 3.24 20.65
C LEU A 153 15.92 3.07 22.17
N GLU A 154 16.91 3.69 22.81
CA GLU A 154 17.07 3.68 24.27
C GLU A 154 15.86 4.32 24.96
N SER A 155 15.39 5.47 24.47
CA SER A 155 14.21 6.14 25.00
C SER A 155 12.95 5.29 24.87
N LEU A 156 12.77 4.59 23.74
CA LEU A 156 11.65 3.68 23.56
C LEU A 156 11.74 2.46 24.48
N LYS A 157 12.95 1.88 24.62
CA LYS A 157 13.20 0.77 25.55
C LYS A 157 12.83 1.16 26.98
N THR A 158 13.27 2.34 27.45
CA THR A 158 12.93 2.84 28.78
C THR A 158 11.41 2.96 28.98
N ARG A 159 10.68 3.53 28.02
CA ARG A 159 9.20 3.61 28.12
C ARG A 159 8.51 2.24 28.17
N LEU A 160 9.02 1.26 27.42
CA LEU A 160 8.52 -0.11 27.45
C LEU A 160 8.82 -0.78 28.80
N GLU A 161 10.01 -0.57 29.37
CA GLU A 161 10.38 -1.07 30.70
C GLU A 161 9.54 -0.45 31.81
N GLU A 162 9.29 0.86 31.75
CA GLU A 162 8.40 1.56 32.68
C GLU A 162 6.96 1.04 32.58
N THR A 163 6.47 0.83 31.35
CA THR A 163 5.14 0.26 31.10
C THR A 163 5.05 -1.16 31.66
N LYS A 164 6.05 -1.99 31.40
CA LYS A 164 6.14 -3.35 31.95
C LYS A 164 6.10 -3.35 33.48
N GLN A 165 6.92 -2.52 34.12
CA GLN A 165 6.95 -2.43 35.59
C GLN A 165 5.61 -2.01 36.18
N LYS A 166 4.90 -1.06 35.55
CA LYS A 166 3.54 -0.66 35.98
C LYS A 166 2.53 -1.80 35.84
N LEU A 167 2.58 -2.56 34.74
CA LEU A 167 1.70 -3.71 34.53
C LEU A 167 1.97 -4.83 35.54
N GLU A 168 3.23 -5.16 35.80
CA GLU A 168 3.62 -6.17 36.80
C GLU A 168 3.20 -5.74 38.22
N ALA A 169 3.38 -4.47 38.57
CA ALA A 169 2.91 -3.92 39.84
C ALA A 169 1.37 -4.00 39.97
N ALA A 170 0.64 -3.69 38.90
CA ALA A 170 -0.83 -3.82 38.89
C ALA A 170 -1.27 -5.29 39.01
N GLN A 171 -0.56 -6.22 38.36
CA GLN A 171 -0.88 -7.64 38.43
C GLN A 171 -0.67 -8.21 39.85
N ALA A 172 0.38 -7.76 40.54
CA ALA A 172 0.69 -8.18 41.91
C ALA A 172 -0.20 -7.51 42.98
N ALA A 173 -0.85 -6.39 42.66
CA ALA A 173 -1.66 -5.64 43.62
C ALA A 173 -3.08 -6.20 43.82
N PRO A 174 -3.69 -5.97 45.00
CA PRO A 174 -5.11 -6.23 45.24
C PRO A 174 -6.00 -5.51 44.21
N GLU A 175 -7.13 -6.14 43.84
CA GLU A 175 -7.98 -5.67 42.73
C GLU A 175 -8.43 -4.19 42.89
N ASN A 176 -8.76 -3.78 44.10
CA ASN A 176 -9.18 -2.41 44.42
C ASN A 176 -8.09 -1.34 44.23
N GLN A 177 -6.82 -1.72 44.12
CA GLN A 177 -5.68 -0.81 43.90
C GLN A 177 -5.22 -0.77 42.44
N ARG A 178 -5.62 -1.76 41.62
CA ARG A 178 -5.14 -1.89 40.24
C ARG A 178 -5.49 -0.68 39.37
N ALA A 179 -6.72 -0.19 39.48
CA ALA A 179 -7.18 0.97 38.71
C ALA A 179 -6.34 2.23 38.99
N GLN A 180 -5.89 2.40 40.24
CA GLN A 180 -5.03 3.52 40.62
C GLN A 180 -3.60 3.36 40.07
N ILE A 181 -3.05 2.15 40.10
CA ILE A 181 -1.71 1.87 39.55
C ILE A 181 -1.68 2.07 38.03
N LEU A 182 -2.74 1.65 37.34
CA LEU A 182 -2.89 1.76 35.89
C LEU A 182 -3.31 3.17 35.44
N GLN A 183 -3.52 4.11 36.37
CA GLN A 183 -3.94 5.46 36.04
C GLN A 183 -2.92 6.15 35.11
N GLY A 184 -3.43 6.78 34.05
CA GLY A 184 -2.61 7.47 33.04
C GLY A 184 -1.98 6.54 32.00
N LEU A 185 -2.09 5.22 32.15
CA LEU A 185 -1.74 4.29 31.08
C LEU A 185 -2.78 4.42 29.96
N THR A 186 -2.30 4.49 28.73
CA THR A 186 -3.15 4.63 27.54
C THR A 186 -2.71 3.63 26.47
N ALA A 187 -3.52 3.47 25.43
CA ALA A 187 -3.16 2.65 24.27
C ALA A 187 -1.79 3.07 23.67
N GLU A 188 -1.41 4.34 23.77
CA GLU A 188 -0.10 4.82 23.28
C GLU A 188 1.09 4.17 24.00
N HIS A 189 0.95 3.88 25.30
CA HIS A 189 2.00 3.23 26.10
C HIS A 189 2.05 1.72 25.86
N LEU A 190 0.89 1.12 25.56
CA LEU A 190 0.76 -0.31 25.35
C LEU A 190 1.01 -0.67 23.88
N THR A 191 -0.01 -0.55 23.04
CA THR A 191 0.07 -0.91 21.64
C THR A 191 0.92 0.08 20.86
N GLY A 192 0.84 1.38 21.14
CA GLY A 192 1.60 2.41 20.43
C GLY A 192 3.11 2.20 20.51
N ASP A 193 3.68 2.06 21.71
CA ASP A 193 5.12 1.83 21.88
C ASP A 193 5.55 0.44 21.37
N MET A 194 4.75 -0.62 21.54
CA MET A 194 5.05 -1.95 20.99
C MET A 194 5.08 -1.96 19.46
N LEU A 195 4.11 -1.33 18.80
CA LEU A 195 4.08 -1.24 17.34
C LEU A 195 5.23 -0.37 16.82
N THR A 196 5.54 0.73 17.53
CA THR A 196 6.67 1.63 17.22
C THR A 196 8.00 0.89 17.33
N ALA A 197 8.16 0.01 18.32
CA ALA A 197 9.37 -0.77 18.50
C ALA A 197 9.65 -1.71 17.32
N ASN A 198 8.61 -2.31 16.74
CA ASN A 198 8.76 -3.18 15.57
C ASN A 198 9.26 -2.40 14.36
N ILE A 199 8.59 -1.30 14.00
CA ILE A 199 8.97 -0.52 12.81
C ILE A 199 10.32 0.19 12.96
N TRP A 200 10.66 0.65 14.17
CA TRP A 200 12.01 1.21 14.41
C TRP A 200 13.09 0.15 14.42
N SER A 201 12.80 -1.05 14.94
CA SER A 201 13.72 -2.19 14.84
C SER A 201 13.98 -2.57 13.39
N TYR A 202 12.98 -2.45 12.51
CA TYR A 202 13.13 -2.65 11.08
C TYR A 202 14.16 -1.72 10.46
N PHE A 203 13.96 -0.40 10.63
CA PHE A 203 14.91 0.57 10.09
C PHE A 203 16.30 0.47 10.73
N ALA A 204 16.37 0.21 12.05
CA ALA A 204 17.64 0.04 12.74
C ALA A 204 18.41 -1.20 12.27
N ALA A 205 17.74 -2.35 12.11
CA ALA A 205 18.36 -3.57 11.61
C ALA A 205 18.83 -3.39 10.15
N LEU A 206 18.01 -2.74 9.32
CA LEU A 206 18.37 -2.47 7.94
C LEU A 206 19.57 -1.53 7.83
N GLN A 207 19.62 -0.47 8.64
CA GLN A 207 20.76 0.43 8.72
C GLN A 207 22.03 -0.29 9.20
N GLY A 208 21.93 -1.07 10.29
CA GLY A 208 23.06 -1.79 10.87
C GLY A 208 23.67 -2.81 9.92
N GLN A 209 22.83 -3.64 9.27
CA GLN A 209 23.32 -4.58 8.26
C GLN A 209 23.93 -3.86 7.07
N GLY A 210 23.41 -2.69 6.69
CA GLY A 210 23.95 -1.93 5.57
C GLY A 210 25.33 -1.36 5.80
N PHE A 211 25.61 -0.88 7.02
CA PHE A 211 26.94 -0.45 7.40
C PHE A 211 27.97 -1.58 7.27
N LEU A 212 27.62 -2.79 7.73
CA LEU A 212 28.51 -3.96 7.66
C LEU A 212 28.69 -4.48 6.22
N ALA A 213 27.59 -4.62 5.49
CA ALA A 213 27.58 -5.17 4.14
C ALA A 213 28.23 -4.24 3.12
N SER A 214 28.06 -2.92 3.28
CA SER A 214 28.67 -1.93 2.38
C SER A 214 30.20 -1.97 2.42
N THR A 215 30.78 -2.09 3.62
CA THR A 215 32.23 -2.23 3.80
C THR A 215 32.78 -3.46 3.08
N GLN A 216 32.12 -4.61 3.22
CA GLN A 216 32.55 -5.87 2.57
C GLN A 216 32.37 -5.83 1.04
N ALA A 217 31.32 -5.17 0.57
CA ALA A 217 31.01 -5.06 -0.86
C ALA A 217 31.76 -3.91 -1.58
N ALA A 218 32.57 -3.12 -0.85
CA ALA A 218 33.18 -1.88 -1.33
C ALA A 218 32.12 -0.95 -1.96
N MET A 219 31.07 -0.70 -1.16
CA MET A 219 29.94 0.17 -1.43
C MET A 219 29.85 1.24 -0.35
N ILE A 220 29.15 2.32 -0.65
CA ILE A 220 28.59 3.27 0.30
C ILE A 220 27.10 2.95 0.41
N ASP A 221 26.58 2.86 1.64
CA ASP A 221 25.14 2.78 1.89
C ASP A 221 24.75 3.70 3.03
N ARG A 222 23.82 4.61 2.76
CA ARG A 222 23.25 5.52 3.75
C ARG A 222 21.71 5.41 3.71
N PRO A 223 21.04 5.32 4.86
CA PRO A 223 19.58 5.44 4.91
C PRO A 223 19.14 6.79 4.34
N GLY A 224 18.11 6.79 3.50
CA GLY A 224 17.41 8.01 3.08
C GLY A 224 16.08 8.15 3.81
N MET A 225 15.34 9.21 3.47
CA MET A 225 13.97 9.43 3.97
C MET A 225 13.08 8.26 3.56
N SER A 226 12.63 7.51 4.56
CA SER A 226 11.85 6.29 4.43
C SER A 226 10.73 6.31 5.48
N TYR A 227 9.60 5.69 5.15
CA TYR A 227 8.53 5.45 6.12
C TYR A 227 7.93 4.05 5.93
N GLY A 228 7.36 3.53 7.00
CA GLY A 228 6.60 2.31 6.98
C GLY A 228 5.57 2.29 8.09
N LEU A 229 4.66 1.34 7.99
CA LEU A 229 3.53 1.14 8.88
C LEU A 229 3.71 -0.22 9.57
N PHE A 230 3.40 -0.24 10.86
CA PHE A 230 3.26 -1.49 11.59
C PHE A 230 1.92 -1.50 12.29
N HIS A 231 1.10 -2.48 11.91
CA HIS A 231 -0.31 -2.54 12.26
C HIS A 231 -0.55 -3.63 13.30
N ALA A 232 -1.38 -3.34 14.29
CA ALA A 232 -2.24 -4.35 14.90
C ALA A 232 -3.35 -4.65 13.89
N MET A 233 -3.15 -5.70 13.09
CA MET A 233 -3.89 -5.95 11.86
C MET A 233 -5.38 -6.17 12.15
N ALA A 234 -6.21 -5.41 11.43
CA ALA A 234 -7.65 -5.51 11.50
C ALA A 234 -8.17 -5.92 10.11
N ILE A 235 -9.01 -6.95 10.06
CA ILE A 235 -9.55 -7.53 8.83
C ILE A 235 -11.04 -7.23 8.77
N PRO A 236 -11.53 -6.53 7.74
CA PRO A 236 -12.95 -6.29 7.55
C PRO A 236 -13.72 -7.61 7.42
N SER A 237 -14.79 -7.75 8.19
CA SER A 237 -15.77 -8.81 7.99
C SER A 237 -16.73 -8.37 6.89
N LYS A 238 -16.77 -9.11 5.78
CA LYS A 238 -17.62 -8.78 4.61
C LYS A 238 -18.66 -9.86 4.36
N LEU A 239 -19.94 -9.48 4.38
CA LEU A 239 -21.03 -10.33 3.92
C LEU A 239 -21.05 -10.32 2.38
N TYR A 240 -21.03 -11.50 1.77
CA TYR A 240 -20.90 -11.71 0.32
C TYR A 240 -19.68 -11.02 -0.32
N GLY A 241 -18.64 -10.73 0.46
CA GLY A 241 -17.45 -10.02 -0.02
C GLY A 241 -17.66 -8.53 -0.30
N GLN A 242 -18.86 -7.97 -0.06
CA GLN A 242 -19.19 -6.60 -0.44
C GLN A 242 -19.61 -5.71 0.72
N PHE A 243 -20.38 -6.22 1.70
CA PHE A 243 -20.94 -5.40 2.77
C PHE A 243 -20.16 -5.59 4.08
N THR A 244 -19.50 -4.53 4.54
CA THR A 244 -18.77 -4.54 5.81
C THR A 244 -19.74 -4.66 6.98
N THR A 245 -19.63 -5.76 7.74
CA THR A 245 -20.40 -6.02 8.97
C THR A 245 -19.60 -5.73 10.23
N GLY A 246 -18.32 -5.45 10.10
CA GLY A 246 -17.43 -5.06 11.19
C GLY A 246 -15.97 -5.33 10.84
N VAL A 247 -15.14 -5.45 11.86
CA VAL A 247 -13.72 -5.75 11.76
C VAL A 247 -13.31 -6.79 12.80
N LYS A 248 -12.34 -7.64 12.48
CA LYS A 248 -11.72 -8.60 13.40
C LYS A 248 -10.23 -8.32 13.54
N PHE A 249 -9.65 -8.56 14.71
CA PHE A 249 -8.21 -8.39 14.92
C PHE A 249 -7.52 -9.74 14.77
N GLN A 250 -6.60 -9.88 13.81
CA GLN A 250 -6.04 -11.20 13.43
C GLN A 250 -4.50 -11.24 13.41
N GLY A 251 -3.85 -10.37 14.19
CA GLY A 251 -2.41 -10.41 14.40
C GLY A 251 -1.76 -9.06 14.11
N VAL A 252 -0.58 -9.10 13.50
CA VAL A 252 0.22 -7.92 13.18
C VAL A 252 0.73 -7.97 11.75
N MET A 253 0.91 -6.80 11.14
CA MET A 253 1.38 -6.68 9.76
C MET A 253 2.35 -5.52 9.66
N MET A 254 3.48 -5.75 8.99
CA MET A 254 4.40 -4.69 8.57
C MET A 254 4.12 -4.36 7.11
N ASP A 255 3.99 -3.08 6.81
CA ASP A 255 3.92 -2.58 5.44
C ASP A 255 4.93 -1.46 5.25
N ILE A 256 5.90 -1.66 4.36
CA ILE A 256 6.94 -0.68 4.09
C ILE A 256 6.59 0.03 2.78
N GLY A 257 5.71 1.02 2.90
CA GLY A 257 5.25 1.81 1.77
C GLY A 257 6.36 2.61 1.10
N HIS A 258 7.41 3.02 1.82
CA HIS A 258 8.48 3.83 1.26
C HIS A 258 9.84 3.52 1.87
N LEU A 259 10.72 2.89 1.09
CA LEU A 259 12.08 2.58 1.52
C LEU A 259 13.11 3.18 0.57
N ARG A 260 13.93 4.09 1.10
CA ARG A 260 15.00 4.75 0.34
C ARG A 260 16.35 4.59 1.01
N HIS A 261 17.34 4.22 0.21
CA HIS A 261 18.75 4.21 0.58
C HIS A 261 19.57 4.86 -0.53
N LEU A 262 20.58 5.64 -0.13
CA LEU A 262 21.57 6.26 -1.01
C LEU A 262 22.77 5.32 -1.11
N ARG A 263 23.04 4.80 -2.31
CA ARG A 263 24.05 3.75 -2.51
C ARG A 263 24.94 4.00 -3.71
N TRP A 264 26.24 3.89 -3.52
CA TRP A 264 27.27 4.08 -4.55
C TRP A 264 28.38 3.05 -4.43
N VAL A 265 29.06 2.73 -5.53
CA VAL A 265 30.33 2.01 -5.47
C VAL A 265 31.42 2.92 -4.90
N THR A 266 32.38 2.38 -4.16
CA THR A 266 33.53 3.16 -3.69
C THR A 266 34.63 3.32 -4.75
N ASN A 267 34.62 2.47 -5.78
CA ASN A 267 35.59 2.50 -6.89
C ASN A 267 34.93 2.01 -8.18
N ASP A 268 34.81 2.90 -9.16
CA ASP A 268 34.26 2.67 -10.50
C ASP A 268 35.31 2.54 -11.60
N ASP A 269 36.61 2.59 -11.27
CA ASP A 269 37.72 2.41 -12.22
C ASP A 269 37.65 1.00 -12.86
N PRO A 270 37.50 0.90 -14.19
CA PRO A 270 37.44 -0.39 -14.89
C PRO A 270 38.70 -1.25 -14.72
N THR A 271 39.84 -0.64 -14.40
CA THR A 271 41.14 -1.33 -14.25
C THR A 271 41.38 -1.86 -12.83
N ALA A 272 40.57 -1.43 -11.86
CA ALA A 272 40.70 -1.89 -10.49
C ALA A 272 40.41 -3.39 -10.37
N ALA A 273 41.19 -4.09 -9.54
CA ALA A 273 41.07 -5.55 -9.37
C ALA A 273 39.65 -6.00 -9.00
N ILE A 274 38.92 -5.20 -8.21
CA ILE A 274 37.54 -5.48 -7.82
C ILE A 274 36.54 -5.46 -8.99
N ASN A 275 36.90 -4.80 -10.10
CA ASN A 275 36.09 -4.66 -11.31
C ASN A 275 36.57 -5.59 -12.45
N SER A 276 37.55 -6.46 -12.19
CA SER A 276 38.18 -7.33 -13.20
C SER A 276 37.43 -8.63 -13.52
N ASN A 277 36.39 -8.98 -12.76
CA ASN A 277 35.65 -10.23 -12.95
C ASN A 277 34.86 -10.21 -14.28
N PRO A 278 35.12 -11.12 -15.24
CA PRO A 278 34.44 -11.14 -16.53
C PRO A 278 32.91 -11.28 -16.44
N ASN A 279 32.40 -11.97 -15.40
CA ASN A 279 30.96 -12.13 -15.20
C ASN A 279 30.24 -10.80 -14.91
N LEU A 280 30.98 -9.78 -14.44
CA LEU A 280 30.47 -8.44 -14.19
C LEU A 280 30.41 -7.56 -15.43
N THR A 281 30.83 -8.02 -16.61
CA THR A 281 30.79 -7.23 -17.86
C THR A 281 30.02 -7.91 -18.99
N ALA A 282 29.55 -9.14 -18.77
CA ALA A 282 28.91 -9.98 -19.78
C ALA A 282 27.60 -9.42 -20.37
N ASN A 283 26.97 -8.43 -19.72
CA ASN A 283 25.71 -7.81 -20.16
C ASN A 283 25.92 -6.44 -20.82
N GLY A 284 27.15 -6.06 -21.18
CA GLY A 284 27.47 -4.78 -21.80
C GLY A 284 27.46 -3.58 -20.85
N LYS A 285 27.27 -3.80 -19.54
CA LYS A 285 27.38 -2.77 -18.50
C LYS A 285 28.74 -2.81 -17.82
N THR A 286 29.13 -1.72 -17.15
CA THR A 286 30.36 -1.67 -16.38
C THR A 286 30.29 -2.62 -15.18
N ALA A 287 31.44 -3.14 -14.74
CA ALA A 287 31.50 -3.98 -13.56
C ALA A 287 30.99 -3.27 -12.30
N ALA A 288 31.29 -1.98 -12.18
CA ALA A 288 30.77 -1.11 -11.13
C ALA A 288 29.24 -1.06 -11.10
N HIS A 289 28.61 -0.88 -12.26
CA HIS A 289 27.15 -0.88 -12.38
C HIS A 289 26.55 -2.21 -11.93
N ASN A 290 27.10 -3.34 -12.41
CA ASN A 290 26.59 -4.66 -12.03
C ASN A 290 26.79 -4.99 -10.55
N ARG A 291 27.88 -4.51 -9.94
CA ARG A 291 28.09 -4.60 -8.48
C ARG A 291 27.04 -3.79 -7.72
N TRP A 292 26.74 -2.58 -8.18
CA TRP A 292 25.70 -1.73 -7.57
C TRP A 292 24.32 -2.38 -7.66
N VAL A 293 23.94 -2.91 -8.83
CA VAL A 293 22.68 -3.65 -9.03
C VAL A 293 22.61 -4.88 -8.12
N ALA A 294 23.67 -5.69 -8.07
CA ALA A 294 23.72 -6.88 -7.22
C ALA A 294 23.59 -6.53 -5.73
N TYR A 295 24.26 -5.45 -5.30
CA TYR A 295 24.14 -4.95 -3.93
C TYR A 295 22.70 -4.50 -3.63
N ASN A 296 22.07 -3.74 -4.53
CA ASN A 296 20.68 -3.31 -4.37
C ASN A 296 19.70 -4.48 -4.25
N ARG A 297 19.86 -5.51 -5.09
CA ARG A 297 19.07 -6.75 -5.02
C ARG A 297 19.21 -7.44 -3.67
N MET A 298 20.46 -7.66 -3.21
CA MET A 298 20.74 -8.29 -1.92
C MET A 298 20.10 -7.49 -0.77
N ARG A 299 20.18 -6.16 -0.82
CA ARG A 299 19.59 -5.31 0.22
C ARG A 299 18.07 -5.30 0.21
N GLY A 300 17.44 -5.34 -0.96
CA GLY A 300 15.99 -5.49 -1.07
C GLY A 300 15.49 -6.83 -0.51
N GLN A 301 16.19 -7.92 -0.81
CA GLN A 301 15.88 -9.25 -0.26
C GLN A 301 16.01 -9.26 1.27
N TYR A 302 17.06 -8.65 1.80
CA TYR A 302 17.24 -8.52 3.25
C TYR A 302 16.14 -7.66 3.89
N ALA A 303 15.77 -6.55 3.26
CA ALA A 303 14.68 -5.70 3.72
C ALA A 303 13.36 -6.48 3.80
N SER A 304 13.00 -7.23 2.76
CA SER A 304 11.80 -8.09 2.77
C SER A 304 11.87 -9.16 3.86
N ALA A 305 13.05 -9.76 4.10
CA ALA A 305 13.20 -10.77 5.15
C ALA A 305 12.91 -10.21 6.55
N LEU A 306 13.23 -8.93 6.78
CA LEU A 306 12.95 -8.27 8.05
C LEU A 306 11.45 -8.02 8.27
N GLU A 307 10.65 -7.86 7.22
CA GLU A 307 9.20 -7.61 7.32
C GLU A 307 8.47 -8.77 8.03
N GLY A 308 8.92 -10.02 7.82
CA GLY A 308 8.46 -11.18 8.59
C GLY A 308 9.31 -11.47 9.82
N GLY A 309 10.64 -11.40 9.68
CA GLY A 309 11.56 -11.84 10.73
C GLY A 309 11.58 -10.97 12.00
N ILE A 310 11.20 -9.69 11.92
CA ILE A 310 11.09 -8.83 13.10
C ILE A 310 9.84 -9.16 13.92
N PRO A 311 8.63 -9.19 13.31
CA PRO A 311 7.43 -9.64 14.02
C PRO A 311 7.58 -11.02 14.65
N GLU A 312 8.20 -11.99 13.94
CA GLU A 312 8.46 -13.32 14.50
C GLU A 312 9.26 -13.24 15.81
N ARG A 313 10.36 -12.49 15.83
CA ARG A 313 11.21 -12.37 17.02
C ARG A 313 10.52 -11.65 18.17
N MET A 314 9.56 -10.77 17.86
CA MET A 314 8.93 -9.90 18.86
C MET A 314 7.64 -10.48 19.44
N PHE A 315 6.86 -11.23 18.66
CA PHE A 315 5.54 -11.71 19.07
C PHE A 315 5.46 -13.22 19.29
N ILE A 316 6.42 -14.01 18.79
CA ILE A 316 6.39 -15.46 18.97
C ILE A 316 7.16 -15.84 20.23
N ASP A 317 6.42 -16.34 21.22
CA ASP A 317 6.99 -16.97 22.40
C ASP A 317 7.48 -18.38 22.07
N ARG A 318 8.80 -18.51 21.88
CA ARG A 318 9.47 -19.77 21.58
C ARG A 318 9.43 -20.78 22.72
N SER A 319 9.06 -20.39 23.95
CA SER A 319 8.84 -21.34 25.04
C SER A 319 7.59 -22.21 24.83
N GLN A 320 6.65 -21.74 24.00
CA GLN A 320 5.35 -22.38 23.78
C GLN A 320 5.28 -23.16 22.45
N CYS A 321 6.40 -23.28 21.73
CA CYS A 321 6.40 -23.94 20.42
C CYS A 321 7.74 -24.62 20.09
N ARG A 322 7.70 -25.54 19.13
CA ARG A 322 8.84 -26.27 18.58
C ARG A 322 9.57 -25.41 17.54
N TYR A 323 10.89 -25.32 17.65
CA TYR A 323 11.74 -24.67 16.65
C TYR A 323 13.10 -25.35 16.52
N VAL A 324 13.78 -25.10 15.40
CA VAL A 324 15.17 -25.52 15.18
C VAL A 324 16.08 -24.36 15.58
N ASP A 325 16.93 -24.60 16.58
CA ASP A 325 17.99 -23.67 16.94
C ASP A 325 19.18 -23.85 16.00
N THR A 326 19.41 -22.85 15.17
CA THR A 326 20.52 -22.80 14.22
C THR A 326 21.78 -22.17 14.79
N SER A 327 21.76 -21.70 16.05
CA SER A 327 22.95 -21.18 16.73
C SER A 327 23.87 -22.30 17.22
N THR A 328 23.34 -23.51 17.35
CA THR A 328 24.12 -24.72 17.68
C THR A 328 24.61 -25.41 16.41
N THR A 329 25.75 -26.10 16.50
CA THR A 329 26.26 -26.95 15.42
C THR A 329 26.50 -28.37 15.96
N PRO A 330 25.72 -29.39 15.53
CA PRO A 330 24.64 -29.31 14.54
C PRO A 330 23.42 -28.52 15.06
N PRO A 331 22.53 -28.04 14.17
CA PRO A 331 21.26 -27.44 14.58
C PRO A 331 20.47 -28.41 15.46
N THR A 332 19.85 -27.90 16.52
CA THR A 332 19.13 -28.73 17.50
C THR A 332 17.63 -28.41 17.49
N VAL A 333 16.79 -29.42 17.70
CA VAL A 333 15.34 -29.22 17.86
C VAL A 333 15.06 -28.90 19.33
N VAL A 334 14.45 -27.74 19.56
CA VAL A 334 14.00 -27.31 20.89
C VAL A 334 12.49 -27.54 20.99
N ASN A 335 12.03 -27.95 22.18
CA ASN A 335 10.63 -28.26 22.49
C ASN A 335 9.98 -29.27 21.51
N PRO A 336 10.55 -30.47 21.32
CA PRO A 336 10.12 -31.41 20.26
C PRO A 336 8.66 -31.89 20.39
N ASN A 337 8.06 -31.77 21.58
CA ASN A 337 6.70 -32.23 21.87
C ASN A 337 5.62 -31.13 21.70
N LEU A 338 6.03 -29.89 21.38
CA LEU A 338 5.12 -28.77 21.16
C LEU A 338 4.77 -28.62 19.67
N PRO A 339 3.66 -27.94 19.32
CA PRO A 339 3.39 -27.58 17.93
C PRO A 339 4.50 -26.68 17.36
N ASP A 340 4.70 -26.74 16.04
CA ASP A 340 5.66 -25.86 15.37
C ASP A 340 5.36 -24.39 15.64
N CYS A 341 6.41 -23.60 15.84
CA CYS A 341 6.25 -22.16 15.98
C CYS A 341 5.57 -21.58 14.73
N PRO A 342 4.62 -20.64 14.91
CA PRO A 342 4.08 -19.88 13.80
C PRO A 342 5.20 -19.21 12.99
N LYS A 343 4.94 -18.91 11.73
CA LYS A 343 5.87 -18.16 10.87
C LYS A 343 5.17 -16.93 10.33
N ALA A 344 5.85 -15.79 10.38
CA ALA A 344 5.41 -14.61 9.69
C ALA A 344 5.80 -14.67 8.21
N ILE A 345 4.95 -14.09 7.39
CA ILE A 345 5.10 -14.14 5.93
C ILE A 345 5.60 -12.80 5.41
N SER A 346 6.63 -12.89 4.59
CA SER A 346 7.18 -11.84 3.73
C SER A 346 7.34 -12.43 2.33
N ALA A 347 7.60 -11.60 1.31
CA ALA A 347 7.80 -12.10 -0.04
C ALA A 347 8.94 -13.14 -0.10
N VAL A 348 10.07 -12.83 0.53
CA VAL A 348 11.24 -13.73 0.53
C VAL A 348 11.03 -14.95 1.42
N SER A 349 10.33 -14.85 2.56
CA SER A 349 10.04 -16.03 3.38
C SER A 349 9.03 -16.95 2.69
N ALA A 350 8.05 -16.40 1.98
CA ALA A 350 7.11 -17.19 1.17
C ALA A 350 7.82 -17.94 0.04
N ILE A 351 8.75 -17.29 -0.67
CA ILE A 351 9.59 -17.95 -1.69
C ILE A 351 10.43 -19.07 -1.05
N ALA A 352 11.05 -18.82 0.11
CA ALA A 352 11.85 -19.82 0.81
C ALA A 352 11.01 -21.02 1.28
N ILE A 353 9.80 -20.78 1.80
CA ILE A 353 8.85 -21.82 2.18
C ILE A 353 8.46 -22.66 0.96
N ALA A 354 8.10 -22.02 -0.16
CA ALA A 354 7.76 -22.72 -1.39
C ALA A 354 8.91 -23.59 -1.90
N GLN A 355 10.15 -23.07 -1.86
CA GLN A 355 11.34 -23.82 -2.22
C GLN A 355 11.55 -25.04 -1.29
N ALA A 356 11.37 -24.87 0.02
CA ALA A 356 11.47 -25.97 0.98
C ALA A 356 10.37 -27.04 0.78
N GLN A 357 9.21 -26.65 0.25
CA GLN A 357 8.13 -27.54 -0.16
C GLN A 357 8.37 -28.21 -1.53
N GLY A 358 9.54 -27.99 -2.15
CA GLY A 358 9.91 -28.56 -3.43
C GLY A 358 9.23 -27.91 -4.63
N GLN A 359 8.62 -26.73 -4.46
CA GLN A 359 8.06 -25.98 -5.59
C GLN A 359 9.15 -25.40 -6.47
N LYS A 360 8.85 -25.27 -7.77
CA LYS A 360 9.72 -24.54 -8.68
C LYS A 360 9.65 -23.04 -8.40
N ILE A 361 10.81 -22.39 -8.34
CA ILE A 361 10.93 -20.94 -8.29
C ILE A 361 11.25 -20.43 -9.69
N PHE A 362 10.47 -19.47 -10.17
CA PHE A 362 10.62 -18.84 -11.48
C PHE A 362 11.23 -17.46 -11.34
N THR A 363 12.21 -17.15 -12.20
CA THR A 363 12.64 -15.79 -12.49
C THR A 363 12.18 -15.46 -13.91
N ILE A 364 11.26 -14.52 -14.03
CA ILE A 364 10.50 -14.22 -15.23
C ILE A 364 10.92 -12.84 -15.72
N SER A 365 11.22 -12.74 -17.01
CA SER A 365 11.49 -11.50 -17.74
C SER A 365 10.76 -11.55 -19.07
N ALA A 366 10.80 -10.47 -19.86
CA ALA A 366 10.23 -10.47 -21.21
C ALA A 366 10.76 -11.62 -22.09
N LYS A 367 11.97 -12.15 -21.80
CA LYS A 367 12.60 -13.23 -22.57
C LYS A 367 11.95 -14.60 -22.39
N ASN A 368 11.28 -14.85 -21.27
CA ASN A 368 10.75 -16.18 -20.94
C ASN A 368 9.29 -16.16 -20.44
N ALA A 369 8.65 -14.99 -20.41
CA ALA A 369 7.28 -14.80 -19.91
C ALA A 369 6.25 -15.75 -20.57
N ASP A 370 6.29 -15.89 -21.90
CA ASP A 370 5.37 -16.74 -22.67
C ASP A 370 5.42 -18.21 -22.25
N LYS A 371 6.56 -18.66 -21.72
CA LYS A 371 6.76 -20.05 -21.25
C LYS A 371 6.56 -20.19 -19.75
N ALA A 372 6.95 -19.18 -18.96
CA ALA A 372 6.92 -19.25 -17.51
C ALA A 372 5.54 -18.94 -16.93
N ILE A 373 4.85 -17.91 -17.42
CA ILE A 373 3.56 -17.46 -16.86
C ILE A 373 2.48 -18.56 -16.93
N PRO A 374 2.34 -19.33 -18.02
CA PRO A 374 1.35 -20.42 -18.07
C PRO A 374 1.57 -21.54 -17.05
N MET A 375 2.77 -21.65 -16.46
CA MET A 375 3.09 -22.65 -15.44
C MET A 375 2.67 -22.20 -14.03
N LEU A 376 2.31 -20.92 -13.84
CA LEU A 376 1.96 -20.37 -12.54
C LEU A 376 0.50 -20.67 -12.16
N GLN A 377 0.29 -21.16 -10.94
CA GLN A 377 -1.01 -21.47 -10.36
C GLN A 377 -1.34 -20.49 -9.23
N HIS A 378 -1.52 -19.21 -9.60
CA HIS A 378 -1.88 -18.12 -8.69
C HIS A 378 -3.20 -17.45 -9.11
N ARG A 379 -3.76 -16.58 -8.25
CA ARG A 379 -4.95 -15.81 -8.61
C ARG A 379 -4.68 -14.94 -9.83
N GLY A 380 -5.70 -14.77 -10.69
CA GLY A 380 -5.59 -13.97 -11.91
C GLY A 380 -5.14 -12.53 -11.65
N SER A 381 -5.46 -12.01 -10.46
CA SER A 381 -4.99 -10.75 -9.91
C SER A 381 -3.44 -10.65 -9.88
N VAL A 382 -2.78 -11.65 -9.30
CA VAL A 382 -1.31 -11.74 -9.23
C VAL A 382 -0.72 -11.92 -10.62
N ILE A 383 -1.31 -12.77 -11.45
CA ILE A 383 -0.83 -13.02 -12.82
C ILE A 383 -0.86 -11.74 -13.66
N GLU A 384 -1.89 -10.91 -13.50
CA GLU A 384 -2.00 -9.64 -14.22
C GLU A 384 -0.94 -8.63 -13.78
N GLU A 385 -0.68 -8.53 -12.48
CA GLU A 385 0.41 -7.70 -11.94
C GLU A 385 1.77 -8.12 -12.48
N ILE A 386 2.03 -9.43 -12.57
CA ILE A 386 3.26 -9.96 -13.17
C ILE A 386 3.36 -9.54 -14.63
N ARG A 387 2.30 -9.67 -15.44
CA ARG A 387 2.34 -9.24 -16.85
C ARG A 387 2.66 -7.77 -16.99
N GLN A 388 2.06 -6.92 -16.15
CA GLN A 388 2.31 -5.48 -16.15
C GLN A 388 3.75 -5.15 -15.76
N ALA A 389 4.29 -5.80 -14.74
CA ALA A 389 5.69 -5.66 -14.34
C ALA A 389 6.66 -6.05 -15.48
N ILE A 390 6.39 -7.18 -16.15
CA ILE A 390 7.19 -7.66 -17.29
C ILE A 390 7.10 -6.68 -18.47
N ALA A 391 5.90 -6.18 -18.79
CA ALA A 391 5.70 -5.18 -19.84
C ALA A 391 6.43 -3.86 -19.54
N ALA A 392 6.58 -3.51 -18.26
CA ALA A 392 7.39 -2.38 -17.80
C ALA A 392 8.92 -2.67 -17.76
N GLY A 393 9.37 -3.79 -18.34
CA GLY A 393 10.78 -4.17 -18.42
C GLY A 393 11.36 -4.68 -17.10
N LYS A 394 10.53 -5.04 -16.12
CA LYS A 394 10.99 -5.57 -14.83
C LYS A 394 11.18 -7.10 -14.90
N GLU A 395 11.86 -7.62 -13.90
CA GLU A 395 12.05 -9.05 -13.66
C GLU A 395 11.25 -9.48 -12.43
N VAL A 396 10.52 -10.59 -12.52
CA VAL A 396 9.70 -11.11 -11.43
C VAL A 396 10.26 -12.42 -10.92
N THR A 397 10.52 -12.55 -9.62
CA THR A 397 10.80 -13.83 -8.96
C THR A 397 9.59 -14.30 -8.18
N ILE A 398 9.04 -15.48 -8.48
CA ILE A 398 7.82 -16.03 -7.86
C ILE A 398 7.87 -17.56 -7.79
N HIS A 399 7.16 -18.17 -6.84
CA HIS A 399 6.99 -19.62 -6.75
C HIS A 399 5.85 -20.15 -7.65
N GLU A 400 5.80 -21.45 -7.90
CA GLU A 400 4.87 -22.07 -8.86
C GLU A 400 3.39 -21.95 -8.47
N LYS A 401 3.05 -22.12 -7.19
CA LYS A 401 1.67 -22.18 -6.69
C LYS A 401 1.55 -21.62 -5.28
N ALA A 402 0.39 -21.06 -4.94
CA ALA A 402 0.15 -20.48 -3.61
C ALA A 402 0.60 -21.42 -2.47
N ILE A 403 1.27 -20.87 -1.46
CA ILE A 403 1.62 -21.62 -0.25
C ILE A 403 0.50 -21.46 0.79
N THR A 404 0.50 -22.33 1.80
CA THR A 404 -0.31 -22.16 3.01
C THR A 404 0.62 -22.31 4.21
N GLU A 405 0.67 -21.31 5.07
CA GLU A 405 1.54 -21.28 6.25
C GLU A 405 0.89 -20.43 7.33
N SER A 406 0.82 -20.96 8.56
CA SER A 406 0.34 -20.23 9.75
C SER A 406 -1.01 -19.49 9.55
N GLY A 407 -1.94 -20.10 8.81
CA GLY A 407 -3.27 -19.54 8.53
C GLY A 407 -3.34 -18.55 7.36
N TRP A 408 -2.21 -18.18 6.76
CA TRP A 408 -2.15 -17.38 5.54
C TRP A 408 -2.00 -18.28 4.30
N SER A 409 -2.64 -17.88 3.20
CA SER A 409 -2.45 -18.54 1.90
C SER A 409 -2.37 -17.52 0.76
N GLY A 410 -1.34 -17.66 -0.07
CA GLY A 410 -1.12 -16.79 -1.21
C GLY A 410 0.26 -16.91 -1.85
N ALA A 411 0.53 -16.00 -2.78
CA ALA A 411 1.82 -15.81 -3.42
C ALA A 411 2.73 -14.86 -2.65
N GLY A 412 4.04 -15.11 -2.69
CA GLY A 412 5.07 -14.12 -2.36
C GLY A 412 6.01 -13.99 -3.54
N TYR A 413 6.31 -12.77 -3.95
CA TYR A 413 7.06 -12.50 -5.17
C TYR A 413 7.82 -11.19 -5.12
N ALA A 414 8.88 -11.07 -5.91
CA ALA A 414 9.69 -9.86 -6.01
C ALA A 414 9.64 -9.33 -7.45
N VAL A 415 9.30 -8.06 -7.62
CA VAL A 415 9.38 -7.33 -8.89
C VAL A 415 10.60 -6.42 -8.82
N VAL A 416 11.62 -6.71 -9.63
CA VAL A 416 12.93 -6.05 -9.57
C VAL A 416 13.23 -5.39 -10.90
N ASP A 417 13.71 -4.15 -10.85
CA ASP A 417 14.30 -3.47 -11.98
C ASP A 417 15.69 -4.06 -12.28
N PRO A 418 15.92 -4.67 -13.46
CA PRO A 418 17.23 -5.23 -13.80
C PRO A 418 18.30 -4.17 -14.06
N GLU A 419 17.91 -2.91 -14.29
CA GLU A 419 18.83 -1.79 -14.49
C GLU A 419 19.36 -1.24 -13.18
N THR A 420 18.53 -1.18 -12.13
CA THR A 420 18.92 -0.54 -10.85
C THR A 420 19.06 -1.52 -9.69
N GLY A 421 18.43 -2.69 -9.77
CA GLY A 421 18.29 -3.63 -8.66
C GLY A 421 17.30 -3.19 -7.59
N ALA A 422 16.64 -2.04 -7.75
CA ALA A 422 15.51 -1.65 -6.91
C ALA A 422 14.34 -2.61 -7.16
N GLY A 423 13.55 -2.90 -6.14
CA GLY A 423 12.43 -3.81 -6.31
C GLY A 423 11.36 -3.70 -5.26
N ALA A 424 10.15 -4.10 -5.64
CA ALA A 424 9.01 -4.29 -4.77
C ALA A 424 8.93 -5.77 -4.37
N TYR A 425 8.79 -6.04 -3.08
CA TYR A 425 8.73 -7.38 -2.52
C TYR A 425 7.33 -7.61 -1.96
N LEU A 426 6.51 -8.38 -2.66
CA LEU A 426 5.05 -8.45 -2.58
C LEU A 426 4.56 -9.73 -1.93
N ILE A 427 3.46 -9.64 -1.17
CA ILE A 427 2.65 -10.80 -0.74
C ILE A 427 1.20 -10.62 -1.20
N GLU A 428 0.58 -11.70 -1.63
CA GLU A 428 -0.82 -11.74 -2.05
C GLU A 428 -1.77 -11.49 -0.87
N GLY A 429 -2.80 -10.67 -1.09
CA GLY A 429 -3.71 -10.24 -0.02
C GLY A 429 -3.15 -9.14 0.88
N GLY A 430 -1.95 -8.62 0.59
CA GLY A 430 -1.36 -7.47 1.27
C GLY A 430 -2.02 -6.13 0.92
N ALA A 431 -1.88 -5.18 1.83
CA ALA A 431 -2.47 -3.84 1.83
C ALA A 431 -1.78 -2.85 0.87
N ARG A 432 -1.56 -3.21 -0.40
CA ARG A 432 -0.95 -2.27 -1.36
C ARG A 432 -2.00 -1.41 -2.04
N GLY A 433 -1.87 -0.10 -1.82
CA GLY A 433 -2.72 0.94 -2.39
C GLY A 433 -2.51 1.23 -3.88
N ALA A 434 -1.72 0.41 -4.60
CA ALA A 434 -1.56 0.53 -6.04
C ALA A 434 -2.26 -0.63 -6.78
N TRP A 435 -3.56 -0.80 -6.52
CA TRP A 435 -4.41 -1.69 -7.31
C TRP A 435 -5.34 -0.82 -8.20
N TRP A 436 -5.03 -0.77 -9.50
CA TRP A 436 -5.74 -0.12 -10.65
C TRP A 436 -5.16 1.17 -11.27
N SER A 437 -3.94 1.13 -11.82
CA SER A 437 -3.60 1.89 -13.04
C SER A 437 -3.35 0.86 -14.14
N HIS A 438 -4.30 0.45 -15.01
CA HIS A 438 -5.03 1.27 -15.97
C HIS A 438 -6.20 0.50 -16.61
N VAL A 439 -7.32 0.20 -15.92
CA VAL A 439 -8.54 -0.34 -16.62
C VAL A 439 -9.85 0.15 -16.00
N GLY A 440 -9.83 1.27 -15.26
CA GLY A 440 -11.05 1.93 -14.77
C GLY A 440 -11.80 2.74 -15.85
N LEU A 441 -11.20 2.94 -17.04
CA LEU A 441 -11.75 3.76 -18.12
C LEU A 441 -12.47 2.96 -19.23
N ALA A 442 -12.38 1.62 -19.22
CA ALA A 442 -13.15 0.80 -20.16
C ALA A 442 -14.59 0.56 -19.66
N THR A 443 -14.79 0.46 -18.34
CA THR A 443 -16.09 0.10 -17.75
C THR A 443 -17.04 1.29 -17.55
N ALA A 444 -16.51 2.50 -17.31
CA ALA A 444 -17.34 3.72 -17.23
C ALA A 444 -17.96 4.12 -18.59
N ASN A 445 -17.24 3.87 -19.70
CA ASN A 445 -17.70 4.20 -21.05
C ASN A 445 -18.76 3.22 -21.59
N LEU A 446 -18.74 1.95 -21.17
CA LEU A 446 -19.79 0.99 -21.54
C LEU A 446 -21.12 1.33 -20.84
N ALA A 447 -21.08 1.79 -19.59
CA ALA A 447 -22.27 2.18 -18.83
C ALA A 447 -22.97 3.43 -19.40
N ALA A 448 -22.20 4.43 -19.87
CA ALA A 448 -22.74 5.64 -20.51
C ALA A 448 -23.34 5.36 -21.91
N VAL A 449 -22.79 4.42 -22.67
CA VAL A 449 -23.34 4.00 -23.97
C VAL A 449 -24.59 3.14 -23.80
N CYS A 450 -24.66 2.30 -22.76
CA CYS A 450 -25.85 1.49 -22.45
C CYS A 450 -27.04 2.30 -21.91
N THR A 451 -26.80 3.39 -21.16
CA THR A 451 -27.88 4.30 -20.71
C THR A 451 -28.39 5.17 -21.85
N PHE A 452 -27.55 5.53 -22.83
CA PHE A 452 -27.98 6.31 -23.99
C PHE A 452 -28.74 5.48 -25.04
N THR A 453 -28.36 4.20 -25.25
CA THR A 453 -29.08 3.30 -26.18
C THR A 453 -30.45 2.87 -25.65
N SER A 454 -30.60 2.71 -24.33
CA SER A 454 -31.90 2.40 -23.71
C SER A 454 -32.90 3.58 -23.77
N ILE A 455 -32.42 4.82 -23.75
CA ILE A 455 -33.25 6.03 -23.95
C ILE A 455 -33.64 6.20 -25.43
N MET A 456 -32.77 5.84 -26.37
CA MET A 456 -33.03 5.97 -27.81
C MET A 456 -33.87 4.81 -28.39
N ALA A 457 -33.77 3.60 -27.83
CA ALA A 457 -34.67 2.50 -28.16
C ALA A 457 -36.13 2.78 -27.74
N ALA A 458 -36.33 3.57 -26.68
CA ALA A 458 -37.65 3.98 -26.21
C ALA A 458 -38.34 5.06 -27.08
N THR A 459 -37.60 5.74 -27.97
CA THR A 459 -38.12 6.86 -28.79
C THR A 459 -38.29 6.54 -30.27
N GLY A 460 -37.98 5.31 -30.70
CA GLY A 460 -38.35 4.80 -32.04
C GLY A 460 -37.66 5.47 -33.23
N VAL A 461 -36.54 6.17 -33.04
CA VAL A 461 -35.86 6.92 -34.11
C VAL A 461 -34.83 6.04 -34.83
N LEU A 462 -35.27 5.29 -35.85
CA LEU A 462 -34.45 4.35 -36.62
C LEU A 462 -33.33 5.00 -37.47
N ALA A 463 -33.28 6.33 -37.60
CA ALA A 463 -32.23 7.04 -38.35
C ALA A 463 -30.97 7.38 -37.52
N LEU A 464 -31.05 7.33 -36.18
CA LEU A 464 -29.90 7.60 -35.28
C LEU A 464 -29.06 6.35 -34.95
N SER A 465 -29.56 5.14 -35.25
CA SER A 465 -28.84 3.88 -35.01
C SER A 465 -27.68 3.67 -35.99
N ALA A 466 -27.75 4.23 -37.20
CA ALA A 466 -26.65 4.21 -38.17
C ALA A 466 -25.49 5.13 -37.76
N PHE A 467 -25.80 6.29 -37.15
CA PHE A 467 -24.78 7.24 -36.67
C PHE A 467 -24.07 6.70 -35.41
N ALA A 468 -24.81 6.05 -34.50
CA ALA A 468 -24.22 5.33 -33.38
C ALA A 468 -23.32 4.17 -33.85
N GLY A 469 -23.72 3.45 -34.91
CA GLY A 469 -22.88 2.43 -35.54
C GLY A 469 -21.56 3.00 -36.10
N ILE A 470 -21.62 4.14 -36.78
CA ILE A 470 -20.43 4.83 -37.33
C ILE A 470 -19.51 5.33 -36.21
N MET A 471 -20.07 5.83 -35.10
CA MET A 471 -19.27 6.28 -33.96
C MET A 471 -18.60 5.10 -33.22
N VAL A 472 -19.28 3.95 -33.11
CA VAL A 472 -18.67 2.70 -32.62
C VAL A 472 -17.54 2.25 -33.56
N TRP A 473 -17.74 2.35 -34.87
CA TRP A 473 -16.71 2.05 -35.87
C TRP A 473 -15.51 3.00 -35.81
N ILE A 474 -15.74 4.30 -35.57
CA ILE A 474 -14.66 5.30 -35.42
C ILE A 474 -13.90 5.05 -34.11
N SER A 475 -14.58 4.73 -33.01
CA SER A 475 -13.91 4.37 -31.75
C SER A 475 -13.09 3.09 -31.87
N LEU A 476 -13.60 2.09 -32.59
CA LEU A 476 -12.86 0.86 -32.91
C LEU A 476 -11.65 1.15 -33.81
N LEU A 477 -11.80 2.00 -34.83
CA LEU A 477 -10.71 2.40 -35.73
C LEU A 477 -9.61 3.16 -34.97
N VAL A 478 -9.98 4.05 -34.05
CA VAL A 478 -9.04 4.79 -33.19
C VAL A 478 -8.30 3.85 -32.23
N ALA A 479 -8.99 2.87 -31.65
CA ALA A 479 -8.36 1.83 -30.82
C ALA A 479 -7.36 0.99 -31.62
N VAL A 480 -7.71 0.64 -32.87
CA VAL A 480 -6.81 -0.08 -33.79
C VAL A 480 -5.60 0.78 -34.18
N LEU A 481 -5.78 2.07 -34.47
CA LEU A 481 -4.67 2.98 -34.81
C LEU A 481 -3.75 3.27 -33.62
N ALA A 482 -4.28 3.33 -32.40
CA ALA A 482 -3.50 3.41 -31.17
C ALA A 482 -2.70 2.12 -30.93
N ALA A 483 -3.31 0.95 -31.15
CA ALA A 483 -2.64 -0.34 -31.06
C ALA A 483 -1.54 -0.50 -32.14
N VAL A 484 -1.75 0.01 -33.35
CA VAL A 484 -0.76 0.02 -34.44
C VAL A 484 0.38 1.00 -34.15
N SER A 485 0.10 2.18 -33.60
CA SER A 485 1.13 3.15 -33.18
C SER A 485 1.99 2.61 -32.04
N PHE A 486 1.38 1.88 -31.11
CA PHE A 486 2.08 1.12 -30.06
C PHE A 486 2.95 0.01 -30.67
N LEU A 487 2.43 -0.73 -31.66
CA LEU A 487 3.19 -1.75 -32.40
C LEU A 487 4.42 -1.13 -33.13
N LEU A 488 4.26 0.01 -33.79
CA LEU A 488 5.34 0.64 -34.57
C LEU A 488 6.45 1.22 -33.69
N ALA A 489 6.10 1.80 -32.53
CA ALA A 489 7.09 2.21 -31.53
C ALA A 489 7.88 1.01 -30.97
N HIS A 490 7.22 -0.14 -30.87
CA HIS A 490 7.84 -1.39 -30.42
C HIS A 490 8.82 -1.99 -31.46
N PHE A 491 8.55 -1.84 -32.76
CA PHE A 491 9.44 -2.35 -33.83
C PHE A 491 10.64 -1.44 -34.15
N ALA A 492 10.62 -0.15 -33.74
CA ALA A 492 11.67 0.83 -34.07
C ALA A 492 12.81 0.93 -33.04
N GLY A 493 12.78 0.19 -31.94
CA GLY A 493 13.90 0.09 -30.97
C GLY A 493 14.24 1.34 -30.16
N GLY A 494 13.42 2.40 -30.22
CA GLY A 494 13.54 3.61 -29.38
C GLY A 494 12.51 3.62 -28.24
N GLY A 495 12.90 4.10 -27.06
CA GLY A 495 11.99 4.26 -25.92
C GLY A 495 10.78 5.13 -26.25
N ILE A 496 9.60 4.73 -25.78
CA ILE A 496 8.33 5.43 -26.03
C ILE A 496 8.39 6.81 -25.37
N ASP A 497 8.25 7.88 -26.16
CA ASP A 497 8.08 9.25 -25.68
C ASP A 497 6.61 9.50 -25.30
N TYR A 498 6.31 9.35 -24.01
CA TYR A 498 4.97 9.48 -23.44
C TYR A 498 4.40 10.92 -23.51
N ASN A 499 5.24 11.93 -23.78
CA ASN A 499 4.81 13.33 -23.88
C ASN A 499 4.10 13.64 -25.21
N ALA A 500 4.46 12.94 -26.30
CA ALA A 500 3.77 13.05 -27.59
C ALA A 500 2.36 12.41 -27.53
N TYR A 501 2.19 11.32 -26.77
CA TYR A 501 0.90 10.67 -26.55
C TYR A 501 -0.05 11.48 -25.65
N GLY A 502 0.49 12.16 -24.62
CA GLY A 502 -0.27 13.08 -23.76
C GLY A 502 -0.74 14.37 -24.46
N SER A 503 0.02 14.83 -25.46
CA SER A 503 -0.36 15.98 -26.29
C SER A 503 -1.47 15.63 -27.29
N PHE A 504 -1.55 14.37 -27.73
CA PHE A 504 -2.61 13.88 -28.62
C PHE A 504 -3.94 13.63 -27.87
N SER A 505 -3.87 13.16 -26.62
CA SER A 505 -5.07 12.87 -25.80
C SER A 505 -5.77 14.12 -25.23
N SER A 506 -5.07 15.25 -25.14
CA SER A 506 -5.61 16.52 -24.62
C SER A 506 -6.24 17.43 -25.71
N ALA A 507 -5.86 17.28 -26.99
CA ALA A 507 -6.46 18.04 -28.10
C ALA A 507 -7.81 17.47 -28.58
N LEU A 508 -8.04 16.17 -28.39
CA LEU A 508 -9.21 15.45 -28.92
C LEU A 508 -10.57 15.77 -28.27
N PRO A 509 -10.69 16.02 -26.94
CA PRO A 509 -11.96 16.43 -26.33
C PRO A 509 -12.45 17.78 -26.85
N LEU A 510 -11.52 18.66 -27.25
CA LEU A 510 -11.81 19.98 -27.81
C LEU A 510 -12.33 19.86 -29.25
N ILE A 511 -11.73 18.98 -30.05
CA ILE A 511 -12.17 18.71 -31.44
C ILE A 511 -13.52 17.99 -31.46
N VAL A 512 -13.75 17.02 -30.56
CA VAL A 512 -15.05 16.31 -30.48
C VAL A 512 -16.16 17.25 -29.99
N ASN A 513 -15.90 18.14 -29.01
CA ASN A 513 -16.89 19.15 -28.59
C ASN A 513 -17.14 20.21 -29.67
N VAL A 514 -16.12 20.67 -30.40
CA VAL A 514 -16.26 21.62 -31.52
C VAL A 514 -17.04 20.99 -32.68
N LEU A 515 -16.84 19.69 -32.97
CA LEU A 515 -17.60 18.96 -33.98
C LEU A 515 -19.03 18.63 -33.52
N PHE A 516 -19.27 18.42 -32.21
CA PHE A 516 -20.61 18.31 -31.64
C PHE A 516 -21.41 19.61 -31.80
N ILE A 517 -20.78 20.76 -31.53
CA ILE A 517 -21.38 22.10 -31.71
C ILE A 517 -21.57 22.41 -33.20
N ALA A 518 -20.59 22.07 -34.06
CA ALA A 518 -20.71 22.26 -35.51
C ALA A 518 -21.79 21.35 -36.14
N GLY A 519 -21.96 20.13 -35.64
CA GLY A 519 -23.04 19.22 -36.04
C GLY A 519 -24.43 19.68 -35.60
N ALA A 520 -24.54 20.36 -34.46
CA ALA A 520 -25.77 21.01 -34.03
C ALA A 520 -26.13 22.27 -34.87
N ILE A 521 -25.12 22.95 -35.42
CA ILE A 521 -25.29 24.15 -36.28
C ILE A 521 -25.56 23.78 -37.75
N ALA A 522 -25.16 22.58 -38.21
CA ALA A 522 -25.35 22.10 -39.59
C ALA A 522 -26.70 21.39 -39.84
N LEU A 523 -27.77 21.80 -39.16
CA LEU A 523 -29.13 21.34 -39.46
C LEU A 523 -29.71 22.11 -40.66
N PRO A 524 -30.28 21.46 -41.68
CA PRO A 524 -31.00 22.15 -42.76
C PRO A 524 -32.21 22.90 -42.17
N ALA A 525 -32.58 24.04 -42.78
CA ALA A 525 -33.63 24.95 -42.29
C ALA A 525 -35.00 24.31 -41.96
N GLY A 526 -35.27 23.08 -42.40
CA GLY A 526 -36.46 22.31 -42.00
C GLY A 526 -36.45 21.82 -40.54
N SER A 527 -35.28 21.62 -39.92
CA SER A 527 -35.17 21.20 -38.52
C SER A 527 -35.29 22.37 -37.54
N LEU A 528 -34.99 23.59 -37.99
CA LEU A 528 -35.21 24.81 -37.21
C LEU A 528 -36.71 25.11 -37.06
N ALA A 529 -37.56 24.69 -38.01
CA ALA A 529 -39.01 24.79 -37.85
C ALA A 529 -39.54 23.86 -36.76
N GLN A 530 -38.96 22.66 -36.59
CA GLN A 530 -39.33 21.73 -35.51
C GLN A 530 -38.74 22.15 -34.16
N LEU A 531 -37.53 22.71 -34.14
CA LEU A 531 -36.98 23.31 -32.92
C LEU A 531 -37.75 24.58 -32.52
N ALA A 532 -38.18 25.40 -33.48
CA ALA A 532 -39.06 26.54 -33.22
C ALA A 532 -40.46 26.10 -32.76
N LEU A 533 -40.98 24.97 -33.26
CA LEU A 533 -42.25 24.38 -32.78
C LEU A 533 -42.12 23.85 -31.34
N VAL A 534 -41.00 23.19 -31.02
CA VAL A 534 -40.72 22.69 -29.66
C VAL A 534 -40.46 23.85 -28.69
N VAL A 535 -39.74 24.88 -29.10
CA VAL A 535 -39.53 26.11 -28.30
C VAL A 535 -40.83 26.91 -28.17
N TYR A 536 -41.67 27.00 -29.20
CA TYR A 536 -43.00 27.63 -29.14
C TYR A 536 -43.93 26.88 -28.16
N VAL A 537 -43.98 25.55 -28.22
CA VAL A 537 -44.77 24.72 -27.28
C VAL A 537 -44.24 24.81 -25.84
N LEU A 538 -42.92 24.91 -25.65
CA LEU A 538 -42.31 25.12 -24.34
C LEU A 538 -42.55 26.53 -23.79
N PHE A 539 -42.71 27.57 -24.63
CA PHE A 539 -43.02 28.94 -24.20
C PHE A 539 -44.54 29.24 -24.07
N THR A 540 -45.42 28.55 -24.81
CA THR A 540 -46.89 28.73 -24.69
C THR A 540 -47.54 27.85 -23.63
N SER A 541 -46.83 26.86 -23.07
CA SER A 541 -47.37 25.99 -22.01
C SER A 541 -47.27 26.57 -20.60
N ARG A 542 -46.79 27.81 -20.44
CA ARG A 542 -46.83 28.55 -19.17
C ARG A 542 -48.01 29.52 -19.09
N SER A 543 -49.22 29.06 -19.43
CA SER A 543 -50.46 29.73 -19.03
C SER A 543 -51.69 28.83 -19.20
N GLY A 544 -52.25 28.37 -18.07
CA GLY A 544 -53.68 28.05 -17.93
C GLY A 544 -54.07 26.58 -17.99
N GLY A 545 -54.53 26.03 -16.85
CA GLY A 545 -55.65 25.07 -16.84
C GLY A 545 -56.97 25.79 -17.19
N PRO A 546 -58.19 25.27 -16.91
CA PRO A 546 -58.61 23.97 -16.35
C PRO A 546 -59.77 23.31 -17.16
N GLY A 547 -60.34 22.21 -16.63
CA GLY A 547 -61.66 21.66 -16.98
C GLY A 547 -61.62 20.55 -18.05
N ARG A 548 -62.31 19.42 -17.91
CA ARG A 548 -63.48 19.03 -17.12
C ARG A 548 -63.35 17.57 -16.70
#